data_AF-A0A2N1SW12-F1
#
_entry.id   AF-A0A2N1SW12-F1
#
_cell.length_a   1.000
_cell.length_b   1.000
_cell.length_c   1.000
_cell.angle_alpha   90.00
_cell.angle_beta   90.00
_cell.angle_gamma   90.00
#
_symmetry.space_group_name_H-M   'P 1'
#
loop_
_entity.id
_entity.type
_entity.pdbx_description
1 polymer ?
#
loop_
_entity_poly.entity_id
_entity_poly.type
_entity_poly.pdbx_seq_one_letter_code
_entity_poly.pdbx_strand_id
1 'polypeptide(L)'
;MYDKNTNHGKSNLSLSLSLSLSLSKRIKQHNALGCEYSPGLIPSPSKSKNQKTSGFTIVELLVVIVVIGILAAITIVSYTGITKKANEATVQAELANASKKLAIYYAQNGTYPTNDLVSNGGCPSTPVADTQNCVKFGSGISYTYVFKTASTYDLTATKGTVSYKVSDGGAPADVSGSSTPITAIASITGTAQTSQTLTAGATTPAAATVNYQWQSATTAGGTYTNIPGATSNTLTLNPSNINKYIKVVVTGTGSYTGTQTSVASSQIATDSNWKVVGSQVWATANLNVGTRIAGTTAQTNNATTEKYCYGNTDAGCTNTDANGITYGGLYQWDEAMGYTNTEGAQGICPTGSHIPSDNEWKTLEMSLSGMTQAVADTTGWRGTDEGTKLKSGGSSGLNMPLAG
;
A
#
# COMPACT_ATOMS: atom_id res chain seq x y z
N MET A 1 25.39 21.03 49.00
CA MET A 1 24.71 22.00 49.89
C MET A 1 23.26 22.09 49.44
N TYR A 2 22.34 21.92 50.40
CA TYR A 2 20.89 22.23 50.43
C TYR A 2 20.21 22.74 49.13
N ASP A 3 19.01 22.28 48.78
CA ASP A 3 17.84 22.46 49.66
C ASP A 3 16.72 21.42 49.50
N LYS A 4 16.06 21.18 50.64
CA LYS A 4 14.86 20.37 50.84
C LYS A 4 13.61 21.22 50.62
N ASN A 5 12.52 20.54 50.28
CA ASN A 5 11.13 20.95 50.51
C ASN A 5 10.56 22.13 49.70
N THR A 6 9.70 21.78 48.75
CA THR A 6 8.32 22.32 48.79
C THR A 6 7.35 21.23 48.33
N ASN A 7 6.70 20.61 49.32
CA ASN A 7 5.60 19.68 49.17
C ASN A 7 4.35 20.41 48.63
N HIS A 8 3.80 19.93 47.53
CA HIS A 8 2.35 19.96 47.34
C HIS A 8 1.86 18.52 47.20
N GLY A 9 1.01 18.14 48.15
CA GLY A 9 0.66 16.78 48.53
C GLY A 9 0.21 15.86 47.40
N LYS A 10 0.82 14.68 47.37
CA LYS A 10 0.10 13.42 47.26
C LYS A 10 0.59 12.51 48.39
N SER A 11 -0.37 12.03 49.16
CA SER A 11 -0.24 11.21 50.36
C SER A 11 0.77 10.07 50.23
N ASN A 12 1.65 9.98 51.22
CA ASN A 12 2.37 8.76 51.58
C ASN A 12 1.35 7.64 51.84
N LEU A 13 1.32 6.65 50.96
CA LEU A 13 1.02 5.28 51.35
C LEU A 13 2.32 4.49 51.18
N SER A 14 3.15 4.53 52.22
CA SER A 14 4.17 3.50 52.43
C SER A 14 3.43 2.19 52.74
N LEU A 15 3.12 1.41 51.71
CA LEU A 15 2.83 0.00 51.89
C LEU A 15 4.08 -0.79 51.49
N SER A 16 4.80 -1.23 52.51
CA SER A 16 5.64 -2.41 52.44
C SER A 16 4.77 -3.60 51.98
N LEU A 17 4.77 -3.88 50.68
CA LEU A 17 4.37 -5.17 50.15
C LEU A 17 5.26 -5.49 48.95
N SER A 18 6.33 -6.21 49.25
CA SER A 18 7.09 -7.01 48.30
C SER A 18 6.13 -7.87 47.47
N LEU A 19 5.88 -7.54 46.20
CA LEU A 19 5.25 -8.45 45.24
C LEU A 19 5.70 -8.14 43.79
N SER A 20 6.57 -9.01 43.29
CA SER A 20 6.80 -9.38 41.89
C SER A 20 6.07 -8.59 40.77
N LEU A 21 6.80 -7.74 40.04
CA LEU A 21 6.41 -7.29 38.70
C LEU A 21 7.48 -7.72 37.69
N SER A 22 7.05 -8.45 36.64
CA SER A 22 7.85 -8.80 35.46
C SER A 22 8.32 -7.55 34.70
N LEU A 23 9.32 -7.67 33.82
CA LEU A 23 9.82 -6.56 33.00
C LEU A 23 8.69 -5.89 32.18
N SER A 24 7.78 -6.70 31.63
CA SER A 24 6.52 -6.26 30.99
C SER A 24 5.66 -5.36 31.90
N LYS A 25 5.61 -5.63 33.21
CA LYS A 25 4.91 -4.82 34.19
C LYS A 25 5.68 -3.57 34.65
N ARG A 26 7.02 -3.58 34.63
CA ARG A 26 7.86 -2.39 34.92
C ARG A 26 7.88 -1.40 33.76
N ILE A 27 7.91 -1.89 32.50
CA ILE A 27 7.82 -1.05 31.30
C ILE A 27 6.43 -0.40 31.19
N LYS A 28 5.35 -1.12 31.58
CA LYS A 28 4.00 -0.55 31.75
C LYS A 28 3.93 0.60 32.78
N GLN A 29 4.88 0.68 33.71
CA GLN A 29 4.97 1.75 34.73
C GLN A 29 6.03 2.82 34.40
N HIS A 30 6.94 2.59 33.45
CA HIS A 30 8.04 3.49 33.11
C HIS A 30 8.24 3.62 31.59
N ASN A 31 7.65 4.69 31.01
CA ASN A 31 8.16 5.59 29.95
C ASN A 31 8.88 5.07 28.69
N ALA A 32 8.91 3.78 28.39
CA ALA A 32 9.53 3.25 27.18
C ALA A 32 8.58 2.28 26.45
N LEU A 33 7.58 2.84 25.75
CA LEU A 33 6.75 2.07 24.83
C LEU A 33 7.53 1.92 23.51
N GLY A 34 8.22 0.79 23.34
CA GLY A 34 8.70 0.37 22.03
C GLY A 34 7.54 -0.27 21.28
N CYS A 35 7.27 0.16 20.04
CA CYS A 35 6.33 -0.55 19.17
C CYS A 35 7.05 -1.72 18.50
N GLU A 36 6.38 -2.87 18.43
CA GLU A 36 6.82 -3.96 17.57
C GLU A 36 6.14 -3.85 16.22
N TYR A 37 6.85 -4.17 15.15
CA TYR A 37 6.24 -4.25 13.83
C TYR A 37 5.60 -5.63 13.60
N SER A 38 4.31 -5.66 13.25
CA SER A 38 3.60 -6.89 12.83
C SER A 38 2.81 -6.67 11.54
N PRO A 39 3.15 -7.36 10.44
CA PRO A 39 2.42 -7.23 9.19
C PRO A 39 1.08 -7.99 9.28
N GLY A 40 0.03 -7.26 9.68
CA GLY A 40 -1.36 -7.52 9.32
C GLY A 40 -1.93 -8.90 9.65
N LEU A 41 -2.48 -9.05 10.86
CA LEU A 41 -3.66 -9.89 11.09
C LEU A 41 -4.79 -9.00 11.62
N ILE A 42 -5.89 -8.97 10.88
CA ILE A 42 -7.09 -8.19 11.14
C ILE A 42 -7.74 -8.65 12.46
N PRO A 43 -8.06 -7.77 13.43
CA PRO A 43 -8.86 -8.16 14.58
C PRO A 43 -10.31 -8.45 14.16
N SER A 44 -10.81 -9.64 14.54
CA SER A 44 -12.14 -10.15 14.21
C SER A 44 -13.26 -9.35 14.91
N PRO A 45 -14.39 -9.00 14.24
CA PRO A 45 -15.48 -8.27 14.88
C PRO A 45 -16.35 -9.16 15.78
N SER A 46 -16.69 -8.65 16.98
CA SER A 46 -17.59 -9.30 17.94
C SER A 46 -19.06 -9.27 17.48
N LYS A 47 -19.76 -10.41 17.53
CA LYS A 47 -21.19 -10.53 17.20
C LYS A 47 -22.09 -9.85 18.25
N SER A 48 -22.95 -8.92 17.83
CA SER A 48 -24.03 -8.35 18.65
C SER A 48 -25.37 -9.09 18.51
N LYS A 49 -26.20 -8.95 19.54
CA LYS A 49 -27.39 -9.76 19.89
C LYS A 49 -28.56 -9.71 18.89
N ASN A 50 -29.28 -10.85 18.87
CA ASN A 50 -30.52 -11.18 18.16
C ASN A 50 -31.63 -10.13 18.26
N GLN A 51 -32.19 -9.77 17.11
CA GLN A 51 -33.55 -9.24 16.96
C GLN A 51 -34.37 -10.29 16.19
N LYS A 52 -35.50 -10.73 16.76
CA LYS A 52 -36.40 -11.70 16.13
C LYS A 52 -37.25 -11.00 15.07
N THR A 53 -36.89 -11.17 13.81
CA THR A 53 -37.79 -11.01 12.67
C THR A 53 -38.24 -12.40 12.20
N SER A 54 -39.55 -12.59 11.98
CA SER A 54 -40.09 -13.81 11.33
C SER A 54 -39.43 -13.98 9.97
N GLY A 55 -38.55 -14.96 9.87
CA GLY A 55 -37.78 -15.27 8.66
C GLY A 55 -38.43 -16.39 7.86
N PHE A 56 -38.30 -16.27 6.53
CA PHE A 56 -38.47 -17.39 5.59
C PHE A 56 -37.59 -18.56 6.01
N THR A 57 -38.00 -19.80 5.70
CA THR A 57 -37.18 -20.96 6.05
C THR A 57 -35.85 -20.89 5.31
N ILE A 58 -34.78 -21.37 5.96
CA ILE A 58 -33.43 -21.37 5.37
C ILE A 58 -33.42 -22.10 4.01
N VAL A 59 -34.27 -23.10 3.83
CA VAL A 59 -34.38 -23.89 2.59
C VAL A 59 -34.95 -23.08 1.43
N GLU A 60 -35.98 -22.27 1.67
CA GLU A 60 -36.59 -21.42 0.64
C GLU A 60 -35.59 -20.36 0.14
N LEU A 61 -34.86 -19.74 1.06
CA LEU A 61 -33.82 -18.79 0.68
C LEU A 61 -32.67 -19.48 -0.07
N LEU A 62 -32.28 -20.69 0.35
CA LEU A 62 -31.18 -21.45 -0.27
C LEU A 62 -31.49 -21.82 -1.72
N VAL A 63 -32.70 -22.33 -1.99
CA VAL A 63 -33.09 -22.67 -3.38
C VAL A 63 -33.10 -21.42 -4.25
N VAL A 64 -33.59 -20.29 -3.75
CA VAL A 64 -33.64 -19.03 -4.50
C VAL A 64 -32.23 -18.53 -4.85
N ILE A 65 -31.29 -18.49 -3.90
CA ILE A 65 -29.92 -18.06 -4.19
C ILE A 65 -29.19 -19.01 -5.12
N VAL A 66 -29.47 -20.31 -5.06
CA VAL A 66 -28.88 -21.31 -5.98
C VAL A 66 -29.42 -21.11 -7.39
N VAL A 67 -30.73 -20.94 -7.57
CA VAL A 67 -31.34 -20.72 -8.88
C VAL A 67 -30.87 -19.38 -9.48
N ILE A 68 -30.84 -18.30 -8.69
CA ILE A 68 -30.31 -17.00 -9.15
C ILE A 68 -28.82 -17.11 -9.50
N GLY A 69 -28.04 -17.86 -8.70
CA GLY A 69 -26.62 -18.10 -8.98
C GLY A 69 -26.38 -18.84 -10.30
N ILE A 70 -27.17 -19.88 -10.59
CA ILE A 70 -27.08 -20.63 -11.85
C ILE A 70 -27.48 -19.75 -13.04
N LEU A 71 -28.59 -19.02 -12.93
CA LEU A 71 -29.06 -18.13 -14.01
C LEU A 71 -28.09 -16.97 -14.27
N ALA A 72 -27.50 -16.38 -13.22
CA ALA A 72 -26.50 -15.33 -13.35
C ALA A 72 -25.21 -15.84 -14.02
N ALA A 73 -24.74 -17.03 -13.68
CA ALA A 73 -23.54 -17.61 -14.27
C ALA A 73 -23.70 -17.85 -15.79
N ILE A 74 -24.84 -18.39 -16.23
CA ILE A 74 -25.12 -18.67 -17.65
C ILE A 74 -25.23 -17.36 -18.47
N THR A 75 -25.87 -16.34 -17.89
CA THR A 75 -26.10 -15.05 -18.57
C THR A 75 -24.81 -14.23 -18.72
N ILE A 76 -23.91 -14.23 -17.74
CA ILE A 76 -22.63 -13.49 -17.81
C ILE A 76 -21.74 -14.01 -18.97
N VAL A 77 -21.65 -15.33 -19.15
CA VAL A 77 -20.81 -15.92 -20.20
C VAL A 77 -21.36 -15.62 -21.60
N SER A 78 -22.68 -15.60 -21.77
CA SER A 78 -23.33 -15.35 -23.06
C SER A 78 -23.38 -13.87 -23.45
N TYR A 79 -23.51 -12.96 -22.48
CA TYR A 79 -23.64 -11.52 -22.74
C TYR A 79 -22.36 -10.91 -23.35
N THR A 80 -21.19 -11.31 -22.85
CA THR A 80 -19.90 -10.76 -23.30
C THR A 80 -19.58 -11.05 -24.77
N GLY A 81 -19.98 -12.22 -25.28
CA GLY A 81 -19.77 -12.61 -26.68
C GLY A 81 -20.68 -11.85 -27.66
N ILE A 82 -21.95 -11.65 -27.29
CA ILE A 82 -22.94 -10.97 -28.16
C ILE A 82 -22.61 -9.49 -28.30
N THR A 83 -22.26 -8.81 -27.21
CA THR A 83 -21.87 -7.39 -27.26
C THR A 83 -20.59 -7.17 -28.06
N LYS A 84 -19.62 -8.09 -27.96
CA LYS A 84 -18.37 -8.02 -28.75
C LYS A 84 -18.68 -8.14 -30.24
N LYS A 85 -19.45 -9.15 -30.65
CA LYS A 85 -19.82 -9.36 -32.05
C LYS A 85 -20.64 -8.20 -32.64
N ALA A 86 -21.53 -7.61 -31.83
CA ALA A 86 -22.27 -6.41 -32.22
C ALA A 86 -21.35 -5.20 -32.43
N ASN A 87 -20.35 -5.02 -31.55
CA ASN A 87 -19.35 -3.96 -31.68
C ASN A 87 -18.45 -4.18 -32.90
N GLU A 88 -18.00 -5.41 -33.16
CA GLU A 88 -17.23 -5.79 -34.37
C GLU A 88 -18.00 -5.42 -35.65
N ALA A 89 -19.26 -5.84 -35.77
CA ALA A 89 -20.08 -5.54 -36.93
C ALA A 89 -20.30 -4.03 -37.12
N THR A 90 -20.53 -3.29 -36.03
CA THR A 90 -20.73 -1.83 -36.06
C THR A 90 -19.47 -1.12 -36.54
N VAL A 91 -18.32 -1.42 -35.92
CA VAL A 91 -17.05 -0.76 -36.24
C VAL A 91 -16.62 -1.06 -37.68
N GLN A 92 -16.73 -2.31 -38.12
CA GLN A 92 -16.40 -2.68 -39.51
C GLN A 92 -17.27 -1.92 -40.53
N ALA A 93 -18.58 -1.82 -40.29
CA ALA A 93 -19.51 -1.16 -41.20
C ALA A 93 -19.25 0.35 -41.29
N GLU A 94 -19.05 1.02 -40.15
CA GLU A 94 -18.77 2.45 -40.14
C GLU A 94 -17.40 2.78 -40.73
N LEU A 95 -16.39 1.96 -40.44
CA LEU A 95 -15.05 2.12 -41.00
C LEU A 95 -15.05 1.96 -42.52
N ALA A 96 -15.84 1.01 -43.05
CA ALA A 96 -16.01 0.84 -44.49
C ALA A 96 -16.78 2.00 -45.15
N ASN A 97 -17.69 2.66 -44.44
CA ASN A 97 -18.37 3.85 -44.95
C ASN A 97 -17.44 5.07 -44.94
N ALA A 98 -16.63 5.22 -43.89
CA ALA A 98 -15.61 6.25 -43.79
C ALA A 98 -14.54 6.10 -44.89
N SER A 99 -14.06 4.88 -45.15
CA SER A 99 -13.08 4.62 -46.21
C SER A 99 -13.61 4.99 -47.61
N LYS A 100 -14.90 4.75 -47.88
CA LYS A 100 -15.56 5.19 -49.13
C LYS A 100 -15.57 6.72 -49.27
N LYS A 101 -15.83 7.45 -48.18
CA LYS A 101 -15.78 8.92 -48.20
C LYS A 101 -14.39 9.45 -48.52
N LEU A 102 -13.35 8.84 -47.93
CA LEU A 102 -11.97 9.17 -48.27
C LEU A 102 -11.63 8.84 -49.72
N ALA A 103 -12.14 7.72 -50.26
CA ALA A 103 -11.94 7.36 -51.66
C ALA A 103 -12.61 8.35 -52.63
N ILE A 104 -13.81 8.85 -52.29
CA ILE A 104 -14.49 9.91 -53.07
C ILE A 104 -13.65 11.18 -53.06
N TYR A 105 -13.13 11.58 -51.90
CA TYR A 105 -12.26 12.76 -51.80
C TYR A 105 -10.99 12.61 -52.65
N TYR A 106 -10.34 11.42 -52.62
CA TYR A 106 -9.18 11.12 -53.45
C TYR A 106 -9.50 11.19 -54.94
N ALA A 107 -10.65 10.65 -55.36
CA ALA A 107 -11.08 10.70 -56.76
C ALA A 107 -11.32 12.13 -57.27
N GLN A 108 -11.71 13.04 -56.39
CA GLN A 108 -11.95 14.46 -56.73
C GLN A 108 -10.66 15.28 -56.74
N ASN A 109 -9.73 15.01 -55.81
CA ASN A 109 -8.61 15.91 -55.53
C ASN A 109 -7.24 15.31 -55.85
N GLY A 110 -7.15 14.02 -56.21
CA GLY A 110 -5.91 13.32 -56.52
C GLY A 110 -4.99 13.08 -55.31
N THR A 111 -5.44 13.41 -54.10
CA THR A 111 -4.72 13.17 -52.84
C THR A 111 -5.70 12.86 -51.71
N TYR A 112 -5.26 12.06 -50.74
CA TYR A 112 -5.97 11.95 -49.46
C TYR A 112 -5.74 13.22 -48.59
N PRO A 113 -6.65 13.50 -47.63
CA PRO A 113 -6.54 14.66 -46.76
C PRO A 113 -5.23 14.64 -45.97
N THR A 114 -4.51 15.77 -45.93
CA THR A 114 -3.27 15.88 -45.15
C THR A 114 -3.49 16.41 -43.74
N ASN A 115 -4.66 17.00 -43.48
CA ASN A 115 -5.03 17.49 -42.16
C ASN A 115 -5.40 16.33 -41.23
N ASP A 116 -5.22 16.56 -39.93
CA ASP A 116 -5.84 15.71 -38.92
C ASP A 116 -7.36 15.84 -39.01
N LEU A 117 -8.03 14.74 -39.38
CA LEU A 117 -9.48 14.67 -39.48
C LEU A 117 -10.13 14.67 -38.09
N VAL A 118 -9.47 14.15 -37.06
CA VAL A 118 -10.06 14.04 -35.72
C VAL A 118 -10.30 15.43 -35.13
N SER A 119 -9.26 16.27 -35.16
CA SER A 119 -9.33 17.65 -34.65
C SER A 119 -10.24 18.57 -35.48
N ASN A 120 -10.49 18.24 -36.75
CA ASN A 120 -11.34 19.03 -37.65
C ASN A 120 -12.77 18.46 -37.79
N GLY A 121 -13.26 17.81 -36.73
CA GLY A 121 -14.63 17.28 -36.70
C GLY A 121 -14.91 16.25 -37.80
N GLY A 122 -13.90 15.58 -38.33
CA GLY A 122 -14.00 14.56 -39.37
C GLY A 122 -14.00 15.08 -40.81
N CYS A 123 -13.90 16.38 -41.03
CA CYS A 123 -13.97 16.95 -42.39
C CYS A 123 -12.57 17.23 -42.98
N PRO A 124 -12.29 16.83 -44.23
CA PRO A 124 -11.11 17.26 -44.95
C PRO A 124 -11.06 18.79 -45.11
N SER A 125 -9.90 19.40 -44.85
CA SER A 125 -9.67 20.83 -45.05
C SER A 125 -8.42 21.17 -45.85
N THR A 126 -7.53 20.21 -46.09
CA THR A 126 -6.30 20.41 -46.86
C THR A 126 -6.07 19.28 -47.87
N PRO A 127 -5.64 19.60 -49.10
CA PRO A 127 -5.41 20.95 -49.65
C PRO A 127 -6.71 21.71 -50.00
N VAL A 128 -7.86 21.04 -50.02
CA VAL A 128 -9.17 21.64 -50.35
C VAL A 128 -10.16 21.35 -49.22
N ALA A 129 -10.97 22.35 -48.85
CA ALA A 129 -12.03 22.17 -47.86
C ALA A 129 -13.21 21.39 -48.44
N ASP A 130 -13.64 20.34 -47.74
CA ASP A 130 -14.73 19.47 -48.17
C ASP A 130 -15.62 19.08 -46.98
N THR A 131 -16.80 19.70 -46.94
CA THR A 131 -17.83 19.41 -45.93
C THR A 131 -18.77 18.28 -46.34
N GLN A 132 -18.67 17.75 -47.56
CA GLN A 132 -19.54 16.70 -48.12
C GLN A 132 -18.96 15.30 -47.88
N ASN A 133 -17.62 15.20 -47.83
CA ASN A 133 -16.89 13.95 -47.62
C ASN A 133 -16.29 13.82 -46.22
N CYS A 134 -16.98 14.35 -45.21
CA CYS A 134 -16.57 14.16 -43.82
C CYS A 134 -16.70 12.69 -43.39
N VAL A 135 -15.70 12.22 -42.68
CA VAL A 135 -15.70 10.94 -41.97
C VAL A 135 -16.37 11.14 -40.62
N LYS A 136 -17.47 10.42 -40.35
CA LYS A 136 -18.23 10.50 -39.10
C LYS A 136 -18.46 9.10 -38.56
N PHE A 137 -18.35 8.96 -37.25
CA PHE A 137 -18.61 7.72 -36.53
C PHE A 137 -19.74 7.92 -35.51
N GLY A 138 -20.45 6.84 -35.20
CA GLY A 138 -21.53 6.81 -34.21
C GLY A 138 -21.03 7.04 -32.78
N SER A 139 -21.98 7.26 -31.86
CA SER A 139 -21.67 7.46 -30.45
C SER A 139 -20.91 6.26 -29.85
N GLY A 140 -19.86 6.56 -29.08
CA GLY A 140 -19.01 5.56 -28.42
C GLY A 140 -17.95 4.92 -29.31
N ILE A 141 -17.72 5.44 -30.52
CA ILE A 141 -16.65 5.01 -31.42
C ILE A 141 -15.60 6.11 -31.52
N SER A 142 -14.39 5.82 -31.07
CA SER A 142 -13.21 6.67 -31.28
C SER A 142 -12.49 6.25 -32.56
N TYR A 143 -11.85 7.19 -33.25
CA TYR A 143 -11.09 6.89 -34.45
C TYR A 143 -9.80 7.71 -34.56
N THR A 144 -8.86 7.20 -35.33
CA THR A 144 -7.59 7.86 -35.67
C THR A 144 -7.38 7.79 -37.17
N TYR A 145 -6.98 8.91 -37.78
CA TYR A 145 -6.60 9.00 -39.18
C TYR A 145 -5.12 9.34 -39.31
N VAL A 146 -4.39 8.62 -40.16
CA VAL A 146 -2.97 8.87 -40.43
C VAL A 146 -2.75 8.96 -41.93
N PHE A 147 -2.45 10.16 -42.42
CA PHE A 147 -1.93 10.37 -43.76
C PHE A 147 -0.54 9.74 -43.89
N LYS A 148 -0.28 8.98 -44.96
CA LYS A 148 1.02 8.37 -45.24
C LYS A 148 1.66 9.00 -46.47
N THR A 149 0.95 8.97 -47.58
CA THR A 149 1.37 9.58 -48.86
C THR A 149 0.14 10.11 -49.59
N ALA A 150 0.34 10.79 -50.72
CA ALA A 150 -0.77 11.30 -51.53
C ALA A 150 -1.82 10.22 -51.86
N SER A 151 -1.38 8.97 -52.08
CA SER A 151 -2.24 7.84 -52.45
C SER A 151 -2.43 6.81 -51.34
N THR A 152 -1.94 7.05 -50.11
CA THR A 152 -2.06 6.07 -49.01
C THR A 152 -2.39 6.68 -47.64
N TYR A 153 -3.18 5.96 -46.84
CA TYR A 153 -3.64 6.33 -45.51
C TYR A 153 -3.92 5.10 -44.62
N ASP A 154 -3.93 5.34 -43.31
CA ASP A 154 -4.48 4.42 -42.31
C ASP A 154 -5.64 5.07 -41.57
N LEU A 155 -6.76 4.34 -41.44
CA LEU A 155 -7.90 4.73 -40.62
C LEU A 155 -8.21 3.61 -39.63
N THR A 156 -8.20 3.92 -38.35
CA THR A 156 -8.50 2.97 -37.26
C THR A 156 -9.73 3.45 -36.51
N ALA A 157 -10.66 2.54 -36.21
CA ALA A 157 -11.82 2.82 -35.37
C ALA A 157 -11.93 1.80 -34.23
N THR A 158 -12.33 2.27 -33.04
CA THR A 158 -12.35 1.50 -31.80
C THR A 158 -13.67 1.70 -31.06
N LYS A 159 -14.30 0.61 -30.61
CA LYS A 159 -15.50 0.59 -29.76
C LYS A 159 -15.34 -0.42 -28.63
N GLY A 160 -15.19 0.06 -27.41
CA GLY A 160 -14.85 -0.81 -26.27
C GLY A 160 -13.49 -1.48 -26.50
N THR A 161 -13.44 -2.82 -26.46
CA THR A 161 -12.21 -3.61 -26.67
C THR A 161 -11.94 -3.99 -28.12
N VAL A 162 -12.85 -3.63 -29.04
CA VAL A 162 -12.78 -4.00 -30.46
C VAL A 162 -12.16 -2.85 -31.26
N SER A 163 -11.16 -3.15 -32.08
CA SER A 163 -10.52 -2.17 -32.97
C SER A 163 -10.29 -2.75 -34.37
N TYR A 164 -10.65 -2.01 -35.41
CA TYR A 164 -10.40 -2.40 -36.80
C TYR A 164 -9.67 -1.29 -37.53
N LYS A 165 -8.85 -1.68 -38.51
CA LYS A 165 -8.05 -0.79 -39.35
C LYS A 165 -8.37 -1.02 -40.83
N VAL A 166 -8.50 0.06 -41.58
CA VAL A 166 -8.48 0.06 -43.05
C VAL A 166 -7.22 0.81 -43.50
N SER A 167 -6.47 0.19 -44.41
CA SER A 167 -5.37 0.83 -45.13
C SER A 167 -5.74 0.93 -46.60
N ASP A 168 -5.64 2.12 -47.18
CA ASP A 168 -5.75 2.36 -48.63
C ASP A 168 -7.04 1.84 -49.29
N GLY A 169 -8.16 1.87 -48.55
CA GLY A 169 -9.44 1.35 -49.03
C GLY A 169 -9.57 -0.18 -49.05
N GLY A 170 -8.60 -0.89 -48.46
CA GLY A 170 -8.67 -2.33 -48.23
C GLY A 170 -9.78 -2.75 -47.27
N ALA A 171 -9.98 -4.06 -47.13
CA ALA A 171 -10.96 -4.60 -46.19
C ALA A 171 -10.58 -4.24 -44.74
N PRO A 172 -11.55 -3.91 -43.86
CA PRO A 172 -11.31 -3.76 -42.43
C PRO A 172 -10.61 -4.99 -41.85
N ALA A 173 -9.38 -4.81 -41.39
CA ALA A 173 -8.60 -5.83 -40.71
C ALA A 173 -8.77 -5.69 -39.21
N ASP A 174 -8.98 -6.80 -38.52
CA ASP A 174 -9.03 -6.82 -37.06
C ASP A 174 -7.65 -6.44 -36.50
N VAL A 175 -7.62 -5.37 -35.71
CA VAL A 175 -6.44 -4.95 -34.94
C VAL A 175 -6.77 -4.94 -33.44
N SER A 176 -7.85 -5.61 -33.04
CA SER A 176 -8.22 -5.83 -31.65
C SER A 176 -7.09 -6.62 -30.98
N GLY A 177 -6.34 -5.96 -30.11
CA GLY A 177 -5.16 -6.54 -29.48
C GLY A 177 -3.83 -6.25 -30.18
N SER A 178 -3.79 -5.36 -31.19
CA SER A 178 -2.54 -4.75 -31.65
C SER A 178 -1.96 -3.96 -30.48
N SER A 179 -1.04 -4.59 -29.78
CA SER A 179 -0.48 -4.11 -28.54
C SER A 179 1.01 -3.99 -28.71
N THR A 180 1.53 -2.86 -28.25
CA THR A 180 2.98 -2.64 -28.28
C THR A 180 3.57 -3.37 -27.08
N PRO A 181 4.48 -4.33 -27.27
CA PRO A 181 5.06 -5.04 -26.15
C PRO A 181 5.96 -4.09 -25.35
N ILE A 182 5.91 -4.21 -24.02
CA ILE A 182 6.91 -3.58 -23.16
C ILE A 182 8.20 -4.38 -23.29
N THR A 183 9.26 -3.72 -23.70
CA THR A 183 10.56 -4.36 -23.97
C THR A 183 11.52 -4.25 -22.81
N ALA A 184 11.35 -3.27 -21.92
CA ALA A 184 12.20 -3.10 -20.75
C ALA A 184 11.51 -2.30 -19.64
N ILE A 185 12.07 -2.40 -18.43
CA ILE A 185 11.87 -1.48 -17.33
C ILE A 185 13.25 -1.10 -16.76
N ALA A 186 13.45 0.18 -16.47
CA ALA A 186 14.67 0.67 -15.84
C ALA A 186 14.79 0.22 -14.37
N SER A 187 15.96 0.44 -13.78
CA SER A 187 16.22 0.14 -12.37
C SER A 187 15.28 0.91 -11.44
N ILE A 188 14.95 0.29 -10.31
CA ILE A 188 14.23 0.96 -9.21
C ILE A 188 15.07 2.12 -8.68
N THR A 189 14.42 3.24 -8.36
CA THR A 189 15.05 4.42 -7.76
C THR A 189 14.58 4.63 -6.33
N GLY A 190 15.34 5.41 -5.55
CA GLY A 190 15.11 5.61 -4.11
C GLY A 190 16.15 4.88 -3.25
N THR A 191 16.09 5.11 -1.95
CA THR A 191 17.02 4.52 -0.97
C THR A 191 16.46 3.20 -0.45
N ALA A 192 17.24 2.12 -0.55
CA ALA A 192 16.90 0.79 -0.05
C ALA A 192 17.01 0.71 1.50
N GLN A 193 16.15 1.44 2.19
CA GLN A 193 16.14 1.58 3.64
C GLN A 193 14.70 1.70 4.15
N THR A 194 14.39 1.20 5.35
CA THR A 194 13.03 1.33 5.91
C THR A 194 12.56 2.78 6.01
N SER A 195 11.25 2.98 5.97
CA SER A 195 10.57 4.29 5.96
C SER A 195 10.81 5.13 4.69
N GLN A 196 11.69 4.69 3.78
CA GLN A 196 11.91 5.33 2.49
C GLN A 196 10.95 4.80 1.42
N THR A 197 10.76 5.59 0.37
CA THR A 197 9.95 5.21 -0.79
C THR A 197 10.83 4.81 -1.95
N LEU A 198 10.60 3.61 -2.49
CA LEU A 198 11.12 3.17 -3.77
C LEU A 198 10.16 3.56 -4.88
N THR A 199 10.70 3.94 -6.04
CA THR A 199 9.92 4.29 -7.24
C THR A 199 10.31 3.36 -8.38
N ALA A 200 9.30 2.79 -9.06
CA ALA A 200 9.51 1.93 -10.20
C ALA A 200 10.24 2.67 -11.34
N GLY A 201 11.11 1.97 -12.06
CA GLY A 201 11.82 2.53 -13.21
C GLY A 201 10.88 2.84 -14.39
N ALA A 202 11.33 3.73 -15.27
CA ALA A 202 10.62 4.01 -16.52
C ALA A 202 10.54 2.76 -17.41
N THR A 203 9.41 2.60 -18.11
CA THR A 203 9.18 1.52 -19.06
C THR A 203 9.68 1.90 -20.46
N THR A 204 9.95 0.90 -21.30
CA THR A 204 10.20 1.09 -22.73
C THR A 204 9.10 0.37 -23.52
N PRO A 205 8.29 1.10 -24.31
CA PRO A 205 8.30 2.56 -24.53
C PRO A 205 7.88 3.39 -23.29
N ALA A 206 8.37 4.63 -23.18
CA ALA A 206 8.11 5.51 -22.02
C ALA A 206 6.63 5.89 -21.83
N ALA A 207 5.83 5.84 -22.90
CA ALA A 207 4.40 6.11 -22.86
C ALA A 207 3.55 4.86 -22.50
N ALA A 208 4.19 3.74 -22.12
CA ALA A 208 3.49 2.50 -21.81
C ALA A 208 2.63 2.63 -20.54
N THR A 209 1.34 2.34 -20.68
CA THR A 209 0.42 2.17 -19.55
C THR A 209 0.60 0.78 -18.95
N VAL A 210 0.81 0.71 -17.63
CA VAL A 210 1.15 -0.54 -16.93
C VAL A 210 0.46 -0.67 -15.58
N ASN A 211 0.27 -1.91 -15.15
CA ASN A 211 0.00 -2.26 -13.75
C ASN A 211 1.31 -2.65 -13.06
N TYR A 212 1.45 -2.32 -11.77
CA TYR A 212 2.60 -2.68 -10.95
C TYR A 212 2.26 -3.81 -9.98
N GLN A 213 3.25 -4.64 -9.67
CA GLN A 213 3.22 -5.56 -8.54
C GLN A 213 4.62 -5.64 -7.94
N TRP A 214 4.76 -5.13 -6.71
CA TRP A 214 6.02 -5.24 -5.99
C TRP A 214 6.18 -6.62 -5.37
N GLN A 215 7.43 -7.10 -5.34
CA GLN A 215 7.79 -8.41 -4.82
C GLN A 215 9.03 -8.31 -3.93
N SER A 216 9.18 -9.26 -3.01
CA SER A 216 10.35 -9.36 -2.13
C SER A 216 10.96 -10.77 -2.12
N ALA A 217 12.27 -10.85 -1.88
CA ALA A 217 13.00 -12.11 -1.68
C ALA A 217 14.07 -11.95 -0.59
N THR A 218 14.48 -13.03 0.06
CA THR A 218 15.57 -13.01 1.06
C THR A 218 16.96 -12.96 0.43
N THR A 219 17.09 -13.31 -0.85
CA THR A 219 18.36 -13.26 -1.60
C THR A 219 18.16 -12.53 -2.92
N ALA A 220 19.20 -11.86 -3.42
CA ALA A 220 19.11 -11.03 -4.63
C ALA A 220 18.63 -11.82 -5.87
N GLY A 221 19.09 -13.08 -6.01
CA GLY A 221 18.74 -14.00 -7.10
C GLY A 221 17.70 -15.07 -6.72
N GLY A 222 17.06 -14.97 -5.56
CA GLY A 222 16.10 -15.95 -5.08
C GLY A 222 14.72 -15.87 -5.74
N THR A 223 13.80 -16.69 -5.25
CA THR A 223 12.39 -16.62 -5.64
C THR A 223 11.72 -15.42 -4.98
N TYR A 224 11.13 -14.55 -5.79
CA TYR A 224 10.41 -13.36 -5.33
C TYR A 224 8.93 -13.67 -5.11
N THR A 225 8.38 -13.20 -3.99
CA THR A 225 6.95 -13.32 -3.65
C THR A 225 6.29 -11.96 -3.64
N ASN A 226 5.03 -11.90 -4.06
CA ASN A 226 4.25 -10.66 -4.12
C ASN A 226 4.10 -10.06 -2.72
N ILE A 227 4.34 -8.75 -2.61
CA ILE A 227 3.94 -7.97 -1.44
C ILE A 227 2.45 -7.65 -1.62
N PRO A 228 1.56 -8.13 -0.73
CA PRO A 228 0.13 -7.94 -0.89
C PRO A 228 -0.25 -6.46 -0.96
N GLY A 229 -1.11 -6.09 -1.92
CA GLY A 229 -1.62 -4.72 -2.08
C GLY A 229 -0.61 -3.71 -2.65
N ALA A 230 0.65 -4.08 -2.86
CA ALA A 230 1.67 -3.19 -3.39
C ALA A 230 1.58 -3.11 -4.93
N THR A 231 0.62 -2.32 -5.43
CA THR A 231 0.32 -2.17 -6.86
C THR A 231 0.48 -0.75 -7.41
N SER A 232 0.98 0.17 -6.58
CA SER A 232 1.29 1.54 -7.00
C SER A 232 2.65 1.64 -7.69
N ASN A 233 2.90 2.74 -8.41
CA ASN A 233 4.21 3.03 -9.02
C ASN A 233 5.32 3.28 -7.98
N THR A 234 4.96 3.45 -6.72
CA THR A 234 5.87 3.59 -5.58
C THR A 234 5.58 2.53 -4.52
N LEU A 235 6.61 2.17 -3.73
CA LEU A 235 6.52 1.32 -2.56
C LEU A 235 7.21 2.00 -1.37
N THR A 236 6.46 2.27 -0.30
CA THR A 236 7.06 2.68 0.98
C THR A 236 7.53 1.44 1.72
N LEU A 237 8.84 1.40 2.00
CA LEU A 237 9.49 0.29 2.69
C LEU A 237 9.13 0.31 4.16
N ASN A 238 8.73 -0.85 4.67
CA ASN A 238 8.41 -1.03 6.08
C ASN A 238 9.37 -2.07 6.70
N PRO A 239 9.36 -2.22 8.03
CA PRO A 239 10.22 -3.20 8.70
C PRO A 239 10.12 -4.65 8.19
N SER A 240 8.99 -5.10 7.62
CA SER A 240 8.90 -6.45 7.01
C SER A 240 9.83 -6.64 5.82
N ASN A 241 10.34 -5.56 5.23
CA ASN A 241 11.23 -5.57 4.09
C ASN A 241 12.71 -5.64 4.49
N ILE A 242 13.06 -5.46 5.77
CA ILE A 242 14.45 -5.50 6.24
C ILE A 242 15.11 -6.82 5.85
N ASN A 243 16.38 -6.74 5.44
CA ASN A 243 17.19 -7.87 4.96
C ASN A 243 16.64 -8.57 3.70
N LYS A 244 15.60 -8.01 3.05
CA LYS A 244 15.07 -8.50 1.78
C LYS A 244 15.58 -7.65 0.62
N TYR A 245 15.35 -8.16 -0.57
CA TYR A 245 15.57 -7.51 -1.86
C TYR A 245 14.22 -7.27 -2.50
N ILE A 246 14.08 -6.16 -3.22
CA ILE A 246 12.82 -5.76 -3.83
C ILE A 246 12.93 -5.77 -5.35
N LYS A 247 11.89 -6.27 -6.01
CA LYS A 247 11.66 -6.14 -7.45
C LYS A 247 10.28 -5.57 -7.70
N VAL A 248 10.10 -4.97 -8.87
CA VAL A 248 8.77 -4.61 -9.37
C VAL A 248 8.54 -5.31 -10.70
N VAL A 249 7.38 -5.94 -10.81
CA VAL A 249 6.85 -6.50 -12.04
C VAL A 249 5.89 -5.49 -12.64
N VAL A 250 6.08 -5.14 -13.91
CA VAL A 250 5.16 -4.30 -14.67
C VAL A 250 4.49 -5.13 -15.75
N THR A 251 3.18 -5.00 -15.89
CA THR A 251 2.39 -5.68 -16.92
C THR A 251 1.66 -4.64 -17.76
N GLY A 252 1.85 -4.68 -19.07
CA GLY A 252 1.22 -3.75 -19.99
C GLY A 252 -0.30 -3.83 -19.97
N THR A 253 -0.95 -2.68 -20.07
CA THR A 253 -2.41 -2.53 -20.13
C THR A 253 -2.82 -1.63 -21.29
N GLY A 254 -4.10 -1.69 -21.67
CA GLY A 254 -4.63 -0.90 -22.79
C GLY A 254 -3.99 -1.29 -24.12
N SER A 255 -3.28 -0.36 -24.75
CA SER A 255 -2.56 -0.58 -26.01
C SER A 255 -1.17 -1.23 -25.83
N TYR A 256 -0.79 -1.62 -24.61
CA TYR A 256 0.50 -2.25 -24.31
C TYR A 256 0.31 -3.65 -23.74
N THR A 257 1.26 -4.54 -24.01
CA THR A 257 1.26 -5.94 -23.53
C THR A 257 2.63 -6.39 -23.05
N GLY A 258 2.68 -7.61 -22.54
CA GLY A 258 3.89 -8.21 -21.99
C GLY A 258 4.13 -7.81 -20.54
N THR A 259 5.11 -8.49 -19.96
CA THR A 259 5.51 -8.28 -18.58
C THR A 259 7.01 -8.10 -18.53
N GLN A 260 7.47 -7.13 -17.76
CA GLN A 260 8.88 -6.93 -17.49
C GLN A 260 9.11 -6.84 -15.99
N THR A 261 10.29 -7.28 -15.56
CA THR A 261 10.68 -7.26 -14.15
C THR A 261 11.93 -6.45 -14.00
N SER A 262 11.96 -5.56 -13.01
CA SER A 262 13.16 -4.78 -12.71
C SER A 262 14.32 -5.66 -12.24
N VAL A 263 15.52 -5.12 -12.32
CA VAL A 263 16.63 -5.62 -11.50
C VAL A 263 16.27 -5.49 -10.01
N ALA A 264 16.90 -6.32 -9.18
CA ALA A 264 16.71 -6.25 -7.73
C ALA A 264 17.27 -4.94 -7.17
N SER A 265 16.62 -4.39 -6.14
CA SER A 265 17.21 -3.35 -5.30
C SER A 265 18.47 -3.87 -4.58
N SER A 266 19.24 -2.97 -3.96
CA SER A 266 20.13 -3.37 -2.86
C SER A 266 19.31 -3.97 -1.70
N GLN A 267 19.97 -4.74 -0.83
CA GLN A 267 19.32 -5.27 0.36
C GLN A 267 18.77 -4.12 1.22
N ILE A 268 17.53 -4.24 1.67
CA ILE A 268 16.90 -3.19 2.47
C ILE A 268 17.55 -3.14 3.85
N ALA A 269 18.16 -2.00 4.15
CA ALA A 269 18.76 -1.70 5.45
C ALA A 269 17.71 -1.15 6.44
N THR A 270 18.04 -1.21 7.73
CA THR A 270 17.29 -0.48 8.76
C THR A 270 17.60 1.02 8.68
N ASP A 271 16.61 1.85 8.99
CA ASP A 271 16.83 3.25 9.36
C ASP A 271 17.25 3.40 10.83
N SER A 272 17.35 4.64 11.30
CA SER A 272 17.65 4.94 12.69
C SER A 272 16.47 4.70 13.65
N ASN A 273 15.27 4.45 13.13
CA ASN A 273 14.02 4.33 13.89
C ASN A 273 13.65 2.88 14.19
N TRP A 274 14.27 1.92 13.51
CA TRP A 274 13.97 0.49 13.64
C TRP A 274 15.24 -0.34 13.83
N LYS A 275 15.16 -1.37 14.68
CA LYS A 275 16.25 -2.32 14.93
C LYS A 275 15.73 -3.75 14.92
N VAL A 276 16.45 -4.62 14.23
CA VAL A 276 16.21 -6.07 14.28
C VAL A 276 16.90 -6.63 15.51
N VAL A 277 16.16 -7.35 16.34
CA VAL A 277 16.69 -8.10 17.50
C VAL A 277 16.06 -9.49 17.48
N GLY A 278 16.90 -10.52 17.37
CA GLY A 278 16.42 -11.88 17.12
C GLY A 278 15.63 -11.95 15.80
N SER A 279 14.39 -12.44 15.87
CA SER A 279 13.46 -12.51 14.74
C SER A 279 12.48 -11.34 14.65
N GLN A 280 12.56 -10.38 15.58
CA GLN A 280 11.59 -9.30 15.71
C GLN A 280 12.21 -7.95 15.31
N VAL A 281 11.35 -7.00 14.93
CA VAL A 281 11.77 -5.63 14.63
C VAL A 281 11.10 -4.66 15.57
N TRP A 282 11.92 -3.85 16.22
CA TRP A 282 11.53 -2.98 17.31
C TRP A 282 11.85 -1.53 16.98
N ALA A 283 10.94 -0.63 17.36
CA ALA A 283 11.21 0.79 17.29
C ALA A 283 12.35 1.17 18.27
N THR A 284 13.29 1.98 17.80
CA THR A 284 14.40 2.52 18.61
C THR A 284 14.12 3.92 19.13
N ALA A 285 13.10 4.59 18.58
CA ALA A 285 12.68 5.92 18.99
C ALA A 285 11.48 5.83 19.92
N ASN A 286 11.41 6.77 20.88
CA ASN A 286 10.24 6.90 21.73
C ASN A 286 9.05 7.44 20.93
N LEU A 287 7.85 6.93 21.24
CA LEU A 287 6.61 7.47 20.72
C LEU A 287 6.42 8.92 21.17
N ASN A 288 6.02 9.79 20.24
CA ASN A 288 5.72 11.19 20.51
C ASN A 288 4.53 11.66 19.67
N VAL A 289 3.42 10.94 19.79
CA VAL A 289 2.17 11.16 19.04
C VAL A 289 1.15 11.87 19.91
N GLY A 290 0.33 12.74 19.32
CA GLY A 290 -0.77 13.41 20.04
C GLY A 290 -0.42 14.75 20.68
N THR A 291 -1.40 15.31 21.38
CA THR A 291 -1.40 16.66 21.95
C THR A 291 -0.92 16.65 23.40
N ARG A 292 -0.01 17.56 23.76
CA ARG A 292 0.46 17.69 25.15
C ARG A 292 -0.67 18.24 26.03
N ILE A 293 -0.93 17.55 27.13
CA ILE A 293 -1.75 18.06 28.23
C ILE A 293 -0.89 18.27 29.49
N ALA A 294 -1.38 19.08 30.41
CA ALA A 294 -0.69 19.29 31.69
C ALA A 294 -0.67 17.99 32.51
N GLY A 295 0.44 17.68 33.19
CA GLY A 295 0.56 16.49 34.05
C GLY A 295 -0.41 16.43 35.24
N THR A 296 -1.20 17.47 35.46
CA THR A 296 -2.28 17.53 36.45
C THR A 296 -3.65 17.10 35.89
N THR A 297 -3.79 17.04 34.57
CA THR A 297 -5.01 16.64 33.87
C THR A 297 -4.92 15.16 33.51
N ALA A 298 -6.01 14.41 33.57
CA ALA A 298 -6.02 13.01 33.13
C ALA A 298 -6.19 12.91 31.60
N GLN A 299 -5.58 11.90 30.99
CA GLN A 299 -5.86 11.50 29.61
C GLN A 299 -7.23 10.81 29.57
N THR A 300 -8.03 11.09 28.54
CA THR A 300 -9.44 10.67 28.43
C THR A 300 -9.78 10.18 27.04
N ASN A 301 -10.73 9.24 26.96
CA ASN A 301 -11.19 8.70 25.68
C ASN A 301 -12.07 9.72 24.93
N ASN A 302 -11.42 10.65 24.22
CA ASN A 302 -12.06 11.75 23.51
C ASN A 302 -11.67 11.82 22.03
N ALA A 303 -11.16 10.69 21.49
CA ALA A 303 -10.64 10.55 20.11
C ALA A 303 -9.44 11.43 19.76
N THR A 304 -8.91 12.23 20.70
CA THR A 304 -7.63 12.92 20.56
C THR A 304 -6.59 12.14 21.33
N THR A 305 -5.48 11.78 20.67
CA THR A 305 -4.37 11.18 21.41
C THR A 305 -3.73 12.23 22.30
N GLU A 306 -3.67 11.97 23.59
CA GLU A 306 -3.12 12.89 24.60
C GLU A 306 -1.80 12.38 25.15
N LYS A 307 -0.90 13.29 25.52
CA LYS A 307 0.42 12.95 26.09
C LYS A 307 0.82 13.89 27.20
N TYR A 308 1.61 13.40 28.15
CA TYR A 308 2.44 14.26 29.00
C TYR A 308 3.85 14.35 28.44
N CYS A 309 4.59 15.36 28.86
CA CYS A 309 6.00 15.53 28.53
C CYS A 309 6.81 15.68 29.81
N TYR A 310 8.07 15.26 29.79
CA TYR A 310 8.95 15.38 30.94
C TYR A 310 9.05 16.84 31.43
N GLY A 311 9.04 17.05 32.74
CA GLY A 311 9.03 18.41 33.33
C GLY A 311 7.78 19.23 33.00
N ASN A 312 6.72 18.63 32.44
CA ASN A 312 5.48 19.31 32.05
C ASN A 312 5.68 20.44 31.00
N THR A 313 6.68 20.29 30.13
CA THR A 313 7.02 21.27 29.07
C THR A 313 6.97 20.63 27.69
N ASP A 314 6.67 21.38 26.62
CA ASP A 314 6.72 20.84 25.24
C ASP A 314 8.09 20.28 24.88
N ALA A 315 9.15 20.99 25.28
CA ALA A 315 10.54 20.55 25.08
C ALA A 315 10.83 19.20 25.75
N GLY A 316 10.14 18.88 26.85
CA GLY A 316 10.27 17.59 27.54
C GLY A 316 9.87 16.36 26.72
N CYS A 317 9.21 16.55 25.57
CA CYS A 317 8.89 15.47 24.62
C CYS A 317 9.88 15.38 23.45
N THR A 318 10.85 16.29 23.34
CA THR A 318 11.76 16.39 22.18
C THR A 318 13.22 16.58 22.57
N ASN A 319 13.52 16.85 23.85
CA ASN A 319 14.89 17.01 24.32
C ASN A 319 15.64 15.69 24.25
N THR A 320 16.94 15.79 23.98
CA THR A 320 17.86 14.65 23.90
C THR A 320 18.76 14.66 25.12
N ASP A 321 18.94 13.50 25.76
CA ASP A 321 19.85 13.35 26.89
C ASP A 321 21.33 13.33 26.48
N ALA A 322 22.24 13.32 27.46
CA ALA A 322 23.68 13.28 27.23
C ALA A 322 24.16 12.01 26.50
N ASN A 323 23.32 10.97 26.41
CA ASN A 323 23.59 9.73 25.69
C ASN A 323 22.97 9.72 24.29
N GLY A 324 22.41 10.84 23.81
CA GLY A 324 21.82 10.94 22.49
C GLY A 324 20.39 10.38 22.39
N ILE A 325 19.71 10.12 23.52
CA ILE A 325 18.35 9.59 23.53
C ILE A 325 17.34 10.73 23.59
N THR A 326 16.56 10.88 22.51
CA THR A 326 15.45 11.84 22.45
C THR A 326 14.27 11.33 23.26
N TYR A 327 13.79 12.16 24.19
CA TYR A 327 12.58 11.88 24.97
C TYR A 327 11.35 11.75 24.06
N GLY A 328 10.29 11.13 24.59
CA GLY A 328 9.01 11.02 23.91
C GLY A 328 7.85 11.50 24.79
N GLY A 329 6.64 11.21 24.31
CA GLY A 329 5.41 11.37 25.06
C GLY A 329 5.28 10.34 26.17
N LEU A 330 4.57 10.74 27.21
CA LEU A 330 4.21 9.92 28.35
C LEU A 330 2.71 9.64 28.29
N TYR A 331 2.34 8.38 28.35
CA TYR A 331 0.97 7.95 28.12
C TYR A 331 0.48 7.13 29.30
N GLN A 332 -0.80 7.31 29.65
CA GLN A 332 -1.51 6.34 30.46
C GLN A 332 -1.72 5.07 29.63
N TRP A 333 -1.76 3.92 30.28
CA TRP A 333 -1.84 2.64 29.59
C TRP A 333 -3.06 2.55 28.66
N ASP A 334 -4.22 2.99 29.14
CA ASP A 334 -5.45 2.98 28.34
C ASP A 334 -5.32 3.88 27.11
N GLU A 335 -4.70 5.05 27.23
CA GLU A 335 -4.42 5.96 26.11
C GLU A 335 -3.47 5.33 25.09
N ALA A 336 -2.35 4.77 25.55
CA ALA A 336 -1.35 4.13 24.69
C ALA A 336 -1.93 2.94 23.91
N MET A 337 -2.83 2.18 24.55
CA MET A 337 -3.55 1.08 23.91
C MET A 337 -4.69 1.55 23.02
N GLY A 338 -5.02 2.85 22.97
CA GLY A 338 -6.20 3.34 22.25
C GLY A 338 -7.51 2.83 22.84
N TYR A 339 -7.56 2.70 24.18
CA TYR A 339 -8.67 2.20 24.99
C TYR A 339 -9.14 0.78 24.64
N THR A 340 -8.25 -0.05 24.09
CA THR A 340 -8.50 -1.47 23.89
C THR A 340 -7.83 -2.32 24.97
N ASN A 341 -8.44 -3.47 25.28
CA ASN A 341 -7.88 -4.47 26.18
C ASN A 341 -7.23 -5.65 25.44
N THR A 342 -7.23 -5.60 24.10
CA THR A 342 -6.61 -6.64 23.29
C THR A 342 -5.11 -6.45 23.27
N GLU A 343 -4.39 -7.43 23.81
CA GLU A 343 -2.93 -7.47 23.74
C GLU A 343 -2.46 -7.55 22.27
N GLY A 344 -1.37 -6.86 21.94
CA GLY A 344 -0.90 -6.77 20.56
C GLY A 344 -1.69 -5.79 19.68
N ALA A 345 -2.56 -4.96 20.26
CA ALA A 345 -3.27 -3.95 19.49
C ALA A 345 -2.34 -2.84 19.00
N GLN A 346 -2.67 -2.25 17.84
CA GLN A 346 -1.92 -1.13 17.28
C GLN A 346 -1.74 0.01 18.31
N GLY A 347 -2.80 0.35 19.05
CA GLY A 347 -2.78 1.47 19.99
C GLY A 347 -2.35 2.76 19.29
N ILE A 348 -1.46 3.51 19.92
CA ILE A 348 -0.88 4.75 19.37
C ILE A 348 0.33 4.51 18.45
N CYS A 349 0.68 3.24 18.15
CA CYS A 349 1.79 2.93 17.26
C CYS A 349 1.47 3.30 15.81
N PRO A 350 2.51 3.65 15.01
CA PRO A 350 2.37 3.85 13.58
C PRO A 350 1.73 2.65 12.88
N THR A 351 1.00 2.91 11.79
CA THR A 351 0.37 1.85 10.99
C THR A 351 1.37 0.78 10.57
N GLY A 352 1.00 -0.49 10.80
CA GLY A 352 1.87 -1.65 10.57
C GLY A 352 2.71 -2.06 11.79
N SER A 353 2.62 -1.31 12.89
CA SER A 353 3.22 -1.67 14.18
C SER A 353 2.19 -1.64 15.30
N HIS A 354 2.52 -2.20 16.45
CA HIS A 354 1.62 -2.38 17.57
C HIS A 354 2.33 -2.34 18.93
N ILE A 355 1.54 -2.16 19.98
CA ILE A 355 2.02 -2.20 21.36
C ILE A 355 2.35 -3.67 21.69
N PRO A 356 3.61 -4.02 21.98
CA PRO A 356 4.03 -5.41 22.08
C PRO A 356 3.32 -6.18 23.19
N SER A 357 3.02 -7.43 22.89
CA SER A 357 2.52 -8.43 23.83
C SER A 357 3.61 -8.93 24.78
N ASP A 358 3.20 -9.55 25.89
CA ASP A 358 4.10 -10.22 26.82
C ASP A 358 4.89 -11.36 26.13
N ASN A 359 4.26 -12.07 25.19
CA ASN A 359 4.93 -13.13 24.42
C ASN A 359 6.05 -12.57 23.52
N GLU A 360 5.81 -11.41 22.94
CA GLU A 360 6.79 -10.69 22.13
C GLU A 360 7.96 -10.17 22.98
N TRP A 361 7.69 -9.62 24.16
CA TRP A 361 8.72 -9.27 25.14
C TRP A 361 9.56 -10.48 25.55
N LYS A 362 8.92 -11.63 25.80
CA LYS A 362 9.65 -12.88 26.11
C LYS A 362 10.55 -13.31 24.96
N THR A 363 10.07 -13.22 23.72
CA THR A 363 10.86 -13.57 22.53
C THR A 363 12.10 -12.68 22.41
N LEU A 364 11.93 -11.37 22.61
CA LEU A 364 13.04 -10.42 22.65
C LEU A 364 14.06 -10.78 23.74
N GLU A 365 13.61 -10.98 24.97
CA GLU A 365 14.49 -11.30 26.11
C GLU A 365 15.27 -12.61 25.89
N MET A 366 14.59 -13.66 25.44
CA MET A 366 15.23 -14.94 25.12
C MET A 366 16.31 -14.78 24.04
N SER A 367 16.08 -13.91 23.05
CA SER A 367 17.06 -13.63 22.01
C SER A 367 18.34 -12.93 22.51
N LEU A 368 18.28 -12.23 23.66
CA LEU A 368 19.39 -11.43 24.20
C LEU A 368 20.28 -12.18 25.20
N SER A 369 19.76 -13.17 25.91
CA SER A 369 20.51 -13.90 26.94
C SER A 369 20.54 -15.41 26.75
N GLY A 370 19.85 -15.94 25.74
CA GLY A 370 19.69 -17.39 25.56
C GLY A 370 18.81 -18.02 26.64
N MET A 371 17.99 -17.21 27.32
CA MET A 371 17.00 -17.68 28.29
C MET A 371 16.08 -18.73 27.66
N THR A 372 15.76 -19.79 28.41
CA THR A 372 14.80 -20.80 27.96
C THR A 372 13.36 -20.32 28.15
N GLN A 373 12.44 -20.84 27.35
CA GLN A 373 11.00 -20.56 27.46
C GLN A 373 10.48 -20.78 28.89
N ALA A 374 10.95 -21.82 29.58
CA ALA A 374 10.57 -22.11 30.96
C ALA A 374 10.92 -20.99 31.94
N VAL A 375 12.07 -20.33 31.75
CA VAL A 375 12.47 -19.17 32.56
C VAL A 375 11.67 -17.93 32.14
N ALA A 376 11.41 -17.76 30.85
CA ALA A 376 10.62 -16.64 30.32
C ALA A 376 9.18 -16.64 30.86
N ASP A 377 8.60 -17.83 31.07
CA ASP A 377 7.24 -18.02 31.60
C ASP A 377 7.15 -17.91 33.13
N THR A 378 8.26 -17.73 33.83
CA THR A 378 8.23 -17.55 35.29
C THR A 378 7.53 -16.25 35.68
N THR A 379 6.81 -16.30 36.81
CA THR A 379 6.19 -15.12 37.41
C THR A 379 7.18 -14.45 38.35
N GLY A 380 7.63 -13.23 38.02
CA GLY A 380 8.57 -12.46 38.84
C GLY A 380 9.76 -11.93 38.04
N TRP A 381 10.91 -11.84 38.70
CA TRP A 381 12.17 -11.49 38.05
C TRP A 381 12.60 -12.66 37.17
N ARG A 382 12.85 -12.38 35.90
CA ARG A 382 13.34 -13.35 34.92
C ARG A 382 14.57 -12.78 34.23
N GLY A 383 15.49 -13.67 33.87
CA GLY A 383 16.74 -13.32 33.20
C GLY A 383 17.87 -12.89 34.12
N THR A 384 18.96 -12.45 33.51
CA THR A 384 20.22 -12.09 34.16
C THR A 384 20.50 -10.59 34.09
N ASP A 385 20.47 -10.03 32.88
CA ASP A 385 20.99 -8.70 32.57
C ASP A 385 20.31 -8.07 31.34
N GLU A 386 19.13 -8.56 30.97
CA GLU A 386 18.37 -8.15 29.78
C GLU A 386 18.08 -6.64 29.82
N GLY A 387 17.75 -6.08 30.99
CA GLY A 387 17.62 -4.63 31.15
C GLY A 387 18.91 -3.86 30.82
N THR A 388 20.08 -4.39 31.17
CA THR A 388 21.39 -3.82 30.81
C THR A 388 21.67 -3.95 29.31
N LYS A 389 21.17 -4.99 28.66
CA LYS A 389 21.29 -5.19 27.21
C LYS A 389 20.34 -4.31 26.41
N LEU A 390 19.17 -3.99 26.97
CA LEU A 390 18.13 -3.17 26.33
C LEU A 390 18.37 -1.66 26.44
N LYS A 391 19.02 -1.20 27.52
CA LYS A 391 19.29 0.23 27.73
C LYS A 391 20.26 0.83 26.72
N SER A 392 20.37 2.16 26.73
CA SER A 392 21.37 2.89 25.93
C SER A 392 22.79 2.35 26.14
N GLY A 393 23.49 2.07 25.04
CA GLY A 393 24.83 1.47 25.02
C GLY A 393 24.86 -0.04 25.31
N GLY A 394 23.70 -0.67 25.51
CA GLY A 394 23.57 -2.12 25.66
C GLY A 394 23.72 -2.88 24.34
N SER A 395 23.95 -4.20 24.43
CA SER A 395 24.22 -5.05 23.26
C SER A 395 23.05 -5.23 22.31
N SER A 396 21.81 -4.92 22.71
CA SER A 396 20.65 -4.98 21.80
C SER A 396 20.67 -3.89 20.73
N GLY A 397 21.32 -2.75 21.02
CA GLY A 397 21.24 -1.55 20.19
C GLY A 397 19.85 -0.92 20.12
N LEU A 398 18.90 -1.32 20.96
CA LEU A 398 17.57 -0.68 21.07
C LEU A 398 17.63 0.64 21.81
N ASN A 399 18.62 0.79 22.68
CA ASN A 399 18.86 1.98 23.47
C ASN A 399 17.61 2.49 24.21
N MET A 400 16.81 1.55 24.74
CA MET A 400 15.57 1.87 25.42
C MET A 400 15.86 2.73 26.66
N PRO A 401 15.11 3.82 26.90
CA PRO A 401 15.21 4.59 28.13
C PRO A 401 14.51 3.83 29.27
N LEU A 402 15.15 2.76 29.75
CA LEU A 402 14.68 2.02 30.92
C LEU A 402 15.09 2.79 32.18
N ALA A 403 14.13 3.00 33.09
CA ALA A 403 14.44 3.47 34.43
C ALA A 403 15.25 2.37 35.15
N GLY A 404 16.45 2.74 35.61
CA GLY A 404 17.30 1.89 36.45
C GLY A 404 16.86 1.90 37.90
#